data_AF-A0A7J5EZ21-F1
#
_entry.id   AF-A0A7J5EZ21-F1
#
_cell.length_a   1.000
_cell.length_b   1.000
_cell.length_c   1.000
_cell.angle_alpha   90.00
_cell.angle_beta   90.00
_cell.angle_gamma   90.00
#
_symmetry.space_group_name_H-M   'P 1'
#
loop_
_entity.id
_entity.type
_entity.pdbx_description
1 polymer ?
#
loop_
_entity_poly.entity_id
_entity_poly.type
_entity_poly.pdbx_seq_one_letter_code
_entity_poly.pdbx_strand_id
1 'polypeptide(L)'
;MASDLVTAKVTSIATDLDKVIIAIRKLGVGGELAMTADTRLRDDLGLDSASLIELTVVVHTLYGIDLGRRAAEQNALPTTVGDVAALLAAP
;
A
#
# COMPACT_ATOMS: atom_id res chain seq x y z
N MET A 1 13.11 -17.89 -19.19
CA MET A 1 12.14 -16.77 -19.34
C MET A 1 11.22 -16.57 -18.13
N ALA A 2 11.07 -17.52 -17.19
CA ALA A 2 10.26 -17.30 -15.97
C ALA A 2 10.98 -16.53 -14.84
N SER A 3 12.32 -16.62 -14.73
CA SER A 3 13.08 -16.00 -13.64
C SER A 3 13.14 -14.46 -13.66
N ASP A 4 13.12 -13.85 -14.84
CA ASP A 4 13.26 -12.39 -14.96
C ASP A 4 11.95 -11.66 -14.59
N LEU A 5 10.80 -12.27 -14.89
CA LEU A 5 9.47 -11.76 -14.54
C LEU A 5 9.23 -11.79 -13.02
N VAL A 6 9.68 -12.84 -12.34
CA VAL A 6 9.57 -12.94 -10.89
C VAL A 6 10.47 -11.91 -10.21
N THR A 7 11.70 -11.73 -10.70
CA THR A 7 12.66 -10.77 -10.14
C THR A 7 12.17 -9.32 -10.31
N ALA A 8 11.68 -8.95 -11.50
CA ALA A 8 11.15 -7.61 -11.74
C ALA A 8 9.90 -7.31 -10.88
N LYS A 9 9.02 -8.29 -10.72
CA LYS A 9 7.82 -8.16 -9.88
C LYS A 9 8.17 -8.01 -8.40
N VAL A 10 9.15 -8.75 -7.88
CA VAL A 10 9.61 -8.64 -6.50
C VAL A 10 10.24 -7.27 -6.23
N THR A 11 11.09 -6.77 -7.14
CA THR A 11 11.68 -5.42 -7.00
C THR A 11 10.61 -4.33 -7.08
N SER A 12 9.65 -4.43 -8.00
CA SER A 12 8.53 -3.47 -8.10
C SER A 12 7.68 -3.46 -6.84
N ILE A 13 7.32 -4.64 -6.32
CA ILE A 13 6.54 -4.75 -5.07
C ILE A 13 7.33 -4.14 -3.91
N ALA A 14 8.65 -4.33 -3.83
CA ALA A 14 9.47 -3.66 -2.82
C ALA A 14 9.41 -2.13 -2.96
N THR A 15 9.46 -1.60 -4.19
CA THR A 15 9.31 -0.14 -4.40
C THR A 15 7.90 0.37 -4.11
N ASP A 16 6.86 -0.41 -4.39
CA ASP A 16 5.48 -0.02 -4.08
C ASP A 16 5.19 -0.16 -2.58
N LEU A 17 5.81 -1.13 -1.91
CA LEU A 17 5.82 -1.25 -0.46
C LEU A 17 6.42 0.01 0.17
N ASP A 18 7.58 0.47 -0.32
CA ASP A 18 8.21 1.71 0.16
C ASP A 18 7.32 2.93 -0.05
N LYS A 19 6.63 3.04 -1.19
CA LYS A 19 5.64 4.12 -1.44
C LYS A 19 4.49 4.08 -0.44
N VAL A 20 3.94 2.91 -0.16
CA VAL A 20 2.86 2.76 0.84
C VAL A 20 3.38 3.13 2.23
N ILE A 21 4.57 2.68 2.62
CA ILE A 21 5.20 3.03 3.91
C ILE A 21 5.37 4.54 4.03
N ILE A 22 5.85 5.21 2.99
CA ILE A 22 5.99 6.67 2.95
C ILE A 22 4.62 7.36 3.11
N ALA A 23 3.60 6.89 2.40
CA ALA A 23 2.26 7.43 2.50
C ALA A 23 1.65 7.28 3.90
N ILE A 24 1.79 6.09 4.51
CA ILE A 24 1.36 5.81 5.88
C ILE A 24 2.08 6.72 6.88
N ARG A 25 3.40 6.90 6.73
CA ARG A 25 4.16 7.84 7.59
C ARG A 25 3.70 9.28 7.46
N LYS A 26 3.29 9.72 6.25
CA LYS A 26 2.76 11.07 6.04
C LYS A 26 1.43 11.34 6.76
N LEU A 27 0.64 10.30 7.03
CA LEU A 27 -0.56 10.40 7.86
C LEU A 27 -0.24 10.59 9.35
N GLY A 28 1.03 10.48 9.75
CA GLY A 28 1.44 10.55 11.15
C GLY A 28 1.14 9.28 11.93
N VAL A 29 0.79 8.18 11.26
CA VAL A 29 0.57 6.87 11.89
C VAL A 29 1.80 5.95 11.71
N GLY A 30 1.91 4.93 12.55
CA GLY A 30 3.01 3.95 12.49
C GLY A 30 4.37 4.44 12.99
N GLY A 31 4.62 5.75 13.08
CA GLY A 31 5.86 6.31 13.64
C GLY A 31 7.13 5.68 13.04
N GLU A 32 8.04 5.26 13.94
CA GLU A 32 9.30 4.57 13.57
C GLU A 32 9.16 3.04 13.49
N LEU A 33 7.94 2.48 13.49
CA LEU A 33 7.75 1.04 13.34
C LEU A 33 8.32 0.58 12.00
N ALA A 34 9.05 -0.54 12.06
CA ALA A 34 9.51 -1.24 10.88
C ALA A 34 8.31 -1.92 10.20
N MET A 35 7.78 -1.28 9.17
CA MET A 35 6.67 -1.82 8.37
C MET A 35 7.20 -2.81 7.32
N THR A 36 6.54 -3.94 7.22
CA THR A 36 6.72 -4.98 6.21
C THR A 36 5.41 -5.24 5.47
N ALA A 37 5.45 -6.03 4.39
CA ALA A 37 4.25 -6.39 3.63
C ALA A 37 3.15 -7.05 4.48
N ASP A 38 3.52 -7.81 5.51
CA ASP A 38 2.57 -8.52 6.38
C ASP A 38 1.97 -7.64 7.48
N THR A 39 2.44 -6.40 7.63
CA THR A 39 1.95 -5.48 8.66
C THR A 39 0.48 -5.17 8.43
N ARG A 40 -0.36 -5.41 9.44
CA ARG A 40 -1.81 -5.26 9.38
C ARG A 40 -2.20 -3.81 9.62
N LEU A 41 -2.95 -3.24 8.68
CA LEU A 41 -3.33 -1.82 8.71
C LEU A 41 -4.08 -1.46 9.99
N ARG A 42 -5.03 -2.30 10.39
CA ARG A 42 -5.83 -2.06 11.60
C ARG A 42 -5.12 -2.51 12.88
N ASP A 43 -4.65 -3.75 12.89
CA ASP A 43 -4.23 -4.39 14.14
C ASP A 43 -2.83 -3.95 14.59
N ASP A 44 -1.93 -3.66 13.65
CA ASP A 44 -0.55 -3.26 13.97
C ASP A 44 -0.37 -1.74 13.93
N LEU A 45 -1.04 -1.06 13.00
CA LEU A 45 -0.87 0.38 12.76
C LEU A 45 -2.01 1.23 13.30
N GLY A 46 -3.13 0.61 13.69
CA GLY A 46 -4.29 1.33 14.22
C GLY A 46 -5.06 2.14 13.19
N LEU A 47 -4.90 1.88 11.88
CA LEU A 47 -5.68 2.58 10.86
C LEU A 47 -7.15 2.19 10.96
N ASP A 48 -7.98 3.18 11.24
CA ASP A 48 -9.43 3.07 11.16
C ASP A 48 -9.94 3.46 9.76
N SER A 49 -11.26 3.42 9.57
CA SER A 49 -11.86 3.73 8.27
C SER A 49 -11.56 5.16 7.80
N ALA A 50 -11.42 6.13 8.71
CA ALA A 50 -11.06 7.50 8.35
C ALA A 50 -9.61 7.58 7.86
N SER A 51 -8.69 6.94 8.58
CA SER A 51 -7.28 6.83 8.22
C SER A 51 -7.09 6.15 6.86
N LEU A 52 -7.91 5.12 6.55
CA LEU A 52 -7.87 4.45 5.25
C LEU A 52 -8.36 5.36 4.12
N ILE A 53 -9.40 6.17 4.34
CA ILE A 53 -9.83 7.17 3.35
C ILE A 53 -8.71 8.19 3.13
N GLU A 54 -8.10 8.70 4.20
CA GLU A 54 -7.01 9.67 4.10
C GLU A 54 -5.78 9.07 3.41
N LEU A 55 -5.49 7.79 3.64
CA LEU A 55 -4.43 7.07 2.91
C LEU A 55 -4.68 7.07 1.41
N THR A 56 -5.92 6.88 0.95
CA THR A 56 -6.24 6.96 -0.49
C THR A 56 -5.96 8.35 -1.06
N VAL A 57 -6.26 9.40 -0.30
CA VAL A 57 -5.97 10.79 -0.68
C VAL A 57 -4.46 11.03 -0.75
N VAL A 58 -3.70 10.63 0.27
CA VAL A 58 -2.25 10.81 0.30
C VAL A 58 -1.57 10.08 -0.85
N VAL A 59 -1.96 8.83 -1.12
CA VAL A 59 -1.41 8.04 -2.24
C VAL A 59 -1.73 8.71 -3.58
N HIS A 60 -2.95 9.23 -3.76
CA HIS A 60 -3.30 9.99 -4.95
C HIS A 60 -2.47 11.28 -5.07
N THR A 61 -2.28 12.03 -3.98
CA THR A 61 -1.48 13.26 -3.98
C THR A 61 0.00 13.00 -4.29
N LEU A 62 0.59 11.93 -3.77
CA LEU A 62 2.01 11.64 -3.96
C LEU A 62 2.30 10.97 -5.30
N TYR A 63 1.42 10.10 -5.77
CA TYR A 63 1.71 9.18 -6.87
C TYR A 63 0.69 9.22 -8.01
N GLY A 64 -0.39 9.99 -7.89
CA GLY A 64 -1.46 10.07 -8.90
C GLY A 64 -2.33 8.81 -8.99
N ILE A 65 -2.28 7.93 -7.99
CA ILE A 65 -2.98 6.64 -7.98
C ILE A 65 -4.25 6.74 -7.12
N ASP A 66 -5.39 6.43 -7.72
CA ASP A 66 -6.68 6.32 -7.03
C ASP A 66 -6.86 4.89 -6.47
N LEU A 67 -6.46 4.71 -5.21
CA LEU A 67 -6.59 3.44 -4.49
C LEU A 67 -8.04 2.98 -4.34
N GLY A 68 -8.98 3.92 -4.14
CA GLY A 68 -10.39 3.60 -3.95
C GLY A 68 -10.98 2.96 -5.22
N ARG A 69 -10.68 3.56 -6.38
CA ARG A 69 -11.07 3.00 -7.68
C ARG A 69 -10.45 1.62 -7.91
N ARG A 70 -9.14 1.47 -7.71
CA ARG A 70 -8.44 0.20 -7.96
C ARG A 70 -8.93 -0.92 -7.07
N ALA A 71 -9.18 -0.63 -5.80
CA ALA A 71 -9.76 -1.60 -4.87
C ALA A 71 -11.15 -2.05 -5.34
N ALA A 72 -12.00 -1.12 -5.78
CA ALA A 72 -13.34 -1.43 -6.29
C ALA A 72 -13.30 -2.26 -7.58
N GLU A 73 -12.46 -1.89 -8.55
CA GLU A 73 -12.30 -2.63 -9.82
C GLU A 73 -11.80 -4.06 -9.61
N GLN A 74 -10.98 -4.28 -8.58
CA GLN A 74 -10.43 -5.59 -8.24
C GLN A 74 -11.26 -6.35 -7.20
N ASN A 75 -12.36 -5.77 -6.70
CA ASN A 75 -13.15 -6.29 -5.58
C ASN A 75 -12.26 -6.69 -4.37
N ALA A 76 -11.28 -5.83 -4.06
CA ALA A 76 -10.27 -6.07 -3.04
C ALA A 76 -10.57 -5.26 -1.76
N LEU A 77 -10.33 -5.88 -0.62
CA LEU A 77 -10.40 -5.25 0.71
C LEU A 77 -9.02 -5.37 1.36
N PRO A 78 -8.13 -4.38 1.17
CA PRO A 78 -6.77 -4.45 1.69
C PRO A 78 -6.76 -4.49 3.22
N THR A 79 -6.01 -5.43 3.78
CA THR A 79 -5.87 -5.65 5.22
C THR A 79 -4.44 -5.44 5.71
N THR A 80 -3.47 -5.55 4.82
CA THR A 80 -2.04 -5.37 5.08
C THR A 80 -1.42 -4.26 4.22
N VAL A 81 -0.23 -3.80 4.59
CA VAL A 81 0.57 -2.88 3.78
C VAL A 81 0.88 -3.50 2.41
N GLY A 82 1.13 -4.82 2.35
CA GLY A 82 1.35 -5.55 1.11
C GLY A 82 0.13 -5.57 0.19
N ASP A 83 -1.08 -5.67 0.74
CA ASP A 83 -2.31 -5.60 -0.06
C ASP A 83 -2.46 -4.24 -0.73
N VAL A 84 -2.14 -3.16 -0.02
CA VAL A 84 -2.14 -1.80 -0.58
C VAL A 84 -1.06 -1.68 -1.65
N ALA A 85 0.15 -2.21 -1.42
CA ALA A 85 1.22 -2.20 -2.40
C ALA A 85 0.83 -2.95 -3.68
N ALA A 86 0.10 -4.07 -3.56
CA ALA A 86 -0.44 -4.79 -4.71
C ALA A 86 -1.45 -3.95 -5.51
N LEU A 87 -2.26 -3.12 -4.84
CA LEU A 87 -3.16 -2.16 -5.51
C LEU A 87 -2.38 -1.04 -6.22
N LEU A 88 -1.21 -0.64 -5.74
CA LEU A 88 -0.34 0.32 -6.45
C LEU A 88 0.26 -0.29 -7.72
N ALA A 89 0.57 -1.58 -7.70
CA ALA A 89 1.13 -2.29 -8.85
C ALA A 89 0.09 -2.68 -9.91
N ALA A 90 -1.20 -2.61 -9.57
CA ALA A 90 -2.28 -2.87 -10.52
C ALA A 90 -2.26 -1.86 -11.69
N PRO A 91 -2.63 -2.27 -12.90
CA PRO A 91 -2.68 -1.39 -14.07
C PRO A 91 -3.66 -0.22 -13.85
#